data_AF-A0A7S4RX57-F1
#
_entry.id   AF-A0A7S4RX57-F1
#
_cell.length_a   1.000
_cell.length_b   1.000
_cell.length_c   1.000
_cell.angle_alpha   90.00
_cell.angle_beta   90.00
_cell.angle_gamma   90.00
#
_symmetry.space_group_name_H-M   'P 1'
#
loop_
_entity.id
_entity.type
_entity.pdbx_description
1 polymer ?
#
loop_
_entity_poly.entity_id
_entity_poly.type
_entity_poly.pdbx_seq_one_letter_code
_entity_poly.pdbx_strand_id
1 'polypeptide(L)'
;MTSFTISSPPPVGCNGLGSGDVMVILVNSDNPDVVAFVALSDISEGIDLYMTDNAWTGSTFRMNEGTKKLIVPSGGIPAGTIFGYGQTDLSYGNDWVNAGGSFALSTSGDTVILYCLSDTNDYVHLAAFSSTGGWESPGLPEADYRTSNSALPSSLSSVGTTALGHVDNSKYDGDTFGTKEELQQAIGNSDYWSKSNSERFSISSFASSFTVEPV
;
A
#
# COMPACT_ATOMS: atom_id res chain seq x y z
N MET A 1 -4.85 40.83 -15.30
CA MET A 1 -4.92 39.60 -14.50
C MET A 1 -3.59 38.89 -14.64
N THR A 2 -2.71 39.01 -13.65
CA THR A 2 -1.49 38.22 -13.58
C THR A 2 -1.87 36.80 -13.22
N SER A 3 -1.69 35.88 -14.17
CA SER A 3 -1.82 34.45 -13.94
C SER A 3 -0.68 34.02 -13.01
N PHE A 4 -1.01 33.64 -11.77
CA PHE A 4 -0.06 33.01 -10.87
C PHE A 4 -0.01 31.52 -11.23
N THR A 5 1.07 31.10 -11.90
CA THR A 5 1.40 29.68 -12.01
C THR A 5 1.89 29.24 -10.63
N ILE A 6 1.06 28.50 -9.90
CA ILE A 6 1.51 27.82 -8.68
C ILE A 6 2.44 26.70 -9.15
N SER A 7 3.75 26.92 -9.05
CA SER A 7 4.71 25.82 -9.16
C SER A 7 4.38 24.85 -8.04
N SER A 8 4.15 23.57 -8.36
CA SER A 8 4.09 22.54 -7.32
C SER A 8 5.38 22.64 -6.49
N PRO A 9 5.31 22.59 -5.15
CA PRO A 9 6.52 22.47 -4.35
C PRO A 9 7.32 21.25 -4.83
N PRO A 10 8.66 21.28 -4.73
CA PRO A 10 9.46 20.10 -5.01
C PRO A 10 8.95 18.94 -4.13
N PRO A 11 8.97 17.69 -4.64
CA PRO A 11 8.59 16.54 -3.85
C PRO A 11 9.38 16.56 -2.54
N VAL A 12 8.65 16.51 -1.42
CA VAL A 12 9.29 16.31 -0.13
C VAL A 12 9.64 14.83 -0.07
N GLY A 13 10.89 14.48 0.21
CA GLY A 13 11.27 13.09 0.36
C GLY A 13 10.47 12.39 1.46
N CYS A 14 10.61 11.08 1.59
CA CYS A 14 9.89 10.24 2.55
C CYS A 14 9.96 10.65 4.03
N ASN A 15 10.70 11.70 4.41
CA ASN A 15 10.73 12.29 5.76
C ASN A 15 10.88 11.29 6.91
N GLY A 16 11.74 10.29 6.74
CA GLY A 16 12.00 9.28 7.78
C GLY A 16 10.98 8.15 7.85
N LEU A 17 9.99 8.11 6.94
CA LEU A 17 9.16 6.92 6.75
C LEU A 17 10.01 5.74 6.28
N GLY A 18 9.63 4.54 6.71
CA GLY A 18 10.27 3.29 6.34
C GLY A 18 9.33 2.09 6.32
N SER A 19 9.94 0.91 6.21
CA SER A 19 9.25 -0.37 6.15
C SER A 19 8.28 -0.57 7.32
N GLY A 20 7.01 -0.84 7.00
CA GLY A 20 5.96 -1.10 7.98
C GLY A 20 5.46 0.14 8.73
N ASP A 21 5.86 1.35 8.34
CA ASP A 21 5.23 2.59 8.84
C ASP A 21 3.81 2.75 8.30
N VAL A 22 3.51 2.05 7.20
CA VAL A 22 2.18 1.84 6.67
C VAL A 22 2.02 0.34 6.42
N MET A 23 0.82 -0.20 6.66
CA MET A 23 0.50 -1.61 6.39
C MET A 23 -0.77 -1.71 5.55
N VAL A 24 -0.84 -2.70 4.65
CA VAL A 24 -2.08 -3.03 3.93
C VAL A 24 -3.01 -3.82 4.86
N ILE A 25 -4.28 -3.44 4.93
CA ILE A 25 -5.27 -4.08 5.82
C ILE A 25 -6.52 -4.59 5.08
N LEU A 26 -6.73 -4.17 3.83
CA LEU A 26 -7.82 -4.66 2.99
C LEU A 26 -7.42 -4.56 1.53
N VAL A 27 -7.73 -5.61 0.78
CA VAL A 27 -7.67 -5.63 -0.69
C VAL A 27 -8.94 -6.30 -1.20
N ASN A 28 -9.69 -5.62 -2.07
CA ASN A 28 -10.73 -6.22 -2.90
C ASN A 28 -10.30 -6.06 -4.37
N SER A 29 -10.14 -7.16 -5.11
CA SER A 29 -9.97 -7.14 -6.57
C SER A 29 -11.27 -7.45 -7.33
N ASP A 30 -12.32 -7.91 -6.65
CA ASP A 30 -13.65 -7.88 -7.23
C ASP A 30 -14.10 -6.43 -7.37
N ASN A 31 -14.48 -6.05 -8.59
CA ASN A 31 -14.75 -4.67 -8.93
C ASN A 31 -15.89 -4.04 -8.09
N PRO A 32 -15.72 -2.78 -7.62
CA PRO A 32 -14.54 -1.94 -7.82
C PRO A 32 -13.36 -2.34 -6.94
N ASP A 33 -12.15 -2.17 -7.47
CA ASP A 33 -10.90 -2.40 -6.75
C ASP A 33 -10.79 -1.47 -5.54
N VAL A 34 -10.41 -2.02 -4.39
CA VAL A 34 -10.18 -1.25 -3.16
C VAL A 34 -8.90 -1.73 -2.51
N VAL A 35 -8.07 -0.79 -2.08
CA VAL A 35 -6.92 -1.05 -1.21
C VAL A 35 -7.02 -0.11 -0.02
N ALA A 36 -6.99 -0.66 1.19
CA ALA A 36 -6.92 0.14 2.41
C ALA A 36 -5.64 -0.14 3.17
N PHE A 37 -5.13 0.92 3.78
CA PHE A 37 -3.92 0.98 4.55
C PHE A 37 -4.22 1.50 5.96
N VAL A 38 -3.34 1.18 6.90
CA VAL A 38 -3.23 1.87 8.18
C VAL A 38 -1.85 2.51 8.31
N ALA A 39 -1.81 3.77 8.73
CA ALA A 39 -0.58 4.43 9.14
C ALA A 39 -0.20 3.96 10.56
N LEU A 40 0.98 3.37 10.74
CA LEU A 40 1.53 2.99 12.05
C LEU A 40 2.57 4.00 12.56
N SER A 41 2.81 5.06 11.79
CA SER A 41 3.61 6.23 12.17
C SER A 41 3.02 7.47 11.50
N ASP A 42 3.28 8.65 12.05
CA ASP A 42 2.80 9.90 11.47
C ASP A 42 3.42 10.11 10.08
N ILE A 43 2.56 10.39 9.10
CA ILE A 43 2.96 10.70 7.73
C ILE A 43 2.85 12.22 7.56
N SER A 44 3.97 12.89 7.37
CA SER A 44 4.01 14.35 7.19
C SER A 44 3.27 14.79 5.92
N GLU A 45 2.65 15.96 5.98
CA GLU A 45 2.01 16.60 4.81
C GLU A 45 2.98 16.78 3.63
N GLY A 46 2.46 16.75 2.41
CA GLY A 46 3.22 17.02 1.18
C GLY A 46 4.09 15.87 0.66
N ILE A 47 4.18 14.74 1.38
CA ILE A 47 4.82 13.52 0.86
C ILE A 47 4.01 12.97 -0.32
N ASP A 48 4.70 12.59 -1.39
CA ASP A 48 4.11 11.82 -2.49
C ASP A 48 4.15 10.32 -2.12
N LEU A 49 2.98 9.74 -1.88
CA LEU A 49 2.79 8.29 -1.74
C LEU A 49 2.40 7.68 -3.08
N TYR A 50 3.03 6.56 -3.44
CA TYR A 50 2.79 5.84 -4.68
C TYR A 50 2.31 4.41 -4.36
N MET A 51 1.22 4.01 -4.98
CA MET A 51 0.68 2.66 -4.93
C MET A 51 0.74 2.06 -6.33
N THR A 52 1.28 0.85 -6.48
CA THR A 52 1.44 0.20 -7.77
C THR A 52 1.15 -1.29 -7.72
N ASP A 53 0.61 -1.79 -8.82
CA ASP A 53 0.51 -3.21 -9.17
C ASP A 53 1.64 -3.67 -10.10
N ASN A 54 2.52 -2.76 -10.55
CA ASN A 54 3.71 -3.16 -11.31
C ASN A 54 4.62 -4.06 -10.46
N ALA A 55 5.02 -5.18 -11.05
CA ALA A 55 5.97 -6.09 -10.41
C ALA A 55 7.31 -5.43 -10.09
N TRP A 56 7.82 -5.67 -8.88
CA TRP A 56 9.18 -5.33 -8.46
C TRP A 56 10.14 -6.44 -8.88
N THR A 57 11.25 -6.07 -9.51
CA THR A 57 12.26 -7.01 -10.02
C THR A 57 13.37 -7.35 -9.01
N GLY A 58 13.41 -6.66 -7.87
CA GLY A 58 14.53 -6.65 -6.94
C GLY A 58 15.27 -5.31 -6.92
N SER A 59 15.20 -4.51 -7.99
CA SER A 59 15.87 -3.21 -8.10
C SER A 59 15.04 -2.10 -8.77
N THR A 60 14.04 -2.44 -9.57
CA THR A 60 13.13 -1.50 -10.22
C THR A 60 11.75 -2.11 -10.39
N PHE A 61 10.73 -1.26 -10.48
CA PHE A 61 9.42 -1.65 -10.99
C PHE A 61 9.47 -1.90 -12.49
N ARG A 62 8.64 -2.85 -12.93
CA ARG A 62 8.26 -3.02 -14.33
C ARG A 62 7.33 -1.87 -14.75
N MET A 63 7.02 -1.81 -16.04
CA MET A 63 6.12 -0.78 -16.63
C MET A 63 4.97 -1.42 -17.42
N ASN A 64 4.51 -2.60 -16.99
CA ASN A 64 3.47 -3.40 -17.65
C ASN A 64 2.07 -3.15 -17.08
N GLU A 65 1.96 -2.50 -15.91
CA GLU A 65 0.72 -2.24 -15.17
C GLU A 65 0.63 -0.74 -14.79
N GLY A 66 0.17 -0.36 -13.61
CA GLY A 66 -0.06 1.03 -13.26
C GLY A 66 0.37 1.48 -11.88
N THR A 67 0.37 2.80 -11.74
CA THR A 67 0.76 3.48 -10.51
C THR A 67 -0.22 4.61 -10.24
N LYS A 68 -0.70 4.65 -9.01
CA LYS A 68 -1.48 5.75 -8.44
C LYS A 68 -0.59 6.56 -7.50
N LYS A 69 -0.85 7.86 -7.40
CA LYS A 69 -0.16 8.77 -6.48
C LYS A 69 -1.15 9.53 -5.61
N LEU A 70 -0.87 9.61 -4.32
CA LEU A 70 -1.55 10.46 -3.35
C LEU A 70 -0.54 11.48 -2.81
N ILE A 71 -0.90 12.76 -2.83
CA ILE A 71 -0.17 13.79 -2.11
C ILE A 71 -0.77 13.86 -0.70
N VAL A 72 0.04 13.61 0.32
CA VAL A 72 -0.44 13.65 1.71
C VAL A 72 -0.99 15.06 2.00
N PRO A 73 -2.24 15.19 2.47
CA PRO A 73 -2.90 16.48 2.61
C PRO A 73 -2.28 17.29 3.75
N SER A 74 -2.68 18.56 3.82
CA SER A 74 -2.25 19.42 4.92
C SER A 74 -2.69 18.88 6.28
N GLY A 75 -1.80 18.95 7.26
CA GLY A 75 -1.96 18.34 8.58
C GLY A 75 -1.46 16.90 8.68
N GLY A 76 -1.06 16.27 7.57
CA GLY A 76 -0.51 14.93 7.55
C GLY A 76 -1.55 13.83 7.75
N ILE A 77 -1.07 12.59 7.90
CA ILE A 77 -1.88 11.42 8.27
C ILE A 77 -1.33 10.89 9.59
N PRO A 78 -2.04 11.08 10.72
CA PRO A 78 -1.59 10.60 12.03
C PRO A 78 -1.53 9.07 12.10
N ALA A 79 -0.66 8.55 12.96
CA ALA A 79 -0.65 7.13 13.31
C ALA A 79 -2.03 6.66 13.79
N GLY A 80 -2.41 5.44 13.42
CA GLY A 80 -3.72 4.84 13.63
C GLY A 80 -4.75 5.15 12.55
N THR A 81 -4.48 6.08 11.63
CA THR A 81 -5.44 6.46 10.58
C THR A 81 -5.55 5.39 9.50
N ILE A 82 -6.79 5.03 9.15
CA ILE A 82 -7.11 4.19 7.99
C ILE A 82 -7.36 5.09 6.77
N PHE A 83 -6.72 4.77 5.65
CA PHE A 83 -6.84 5.49 4.38
C PHE A 83 -6.59 4.57 3.19
N GLY A 84 -6.84 5.02 1.96
CA GLY A 84 -6.47 4.21 0.79
C GLY A 84 -7.18 4.64 -0.48
N TYR A 85 -7.50 3.68 -1.35
CA TYR A 85 -7.94 3.87 -2.72
C TYR A 85 -9.26 3.13 -3.01
N GLY A 86 -10.12 3.72 -3.86
CA GLY A 86 -11.19 3.00 -4.54
C GLY A 86 -12.56 3.02 -3.84
N GLN A 87 -12.71 3.72 -2.71
CA GLN A 87 -13.98 3.81 -1.97
C GLN A 87 -14.23 5.22 -1.41
N THR A 88 -15.46 5.73 -1.51
CA THR A 88 -15.76 7.13 -1.12
C THR A 88 -15.82 7.33 0.40
N ASP A 89 -16.15 6.29 1.16
CA ASP A 89 -16.16 6.25 2.62
C ASP A 89 -14.80 5.88 3.24
N LEU A 90 -13.79 5.61 2.41
CA LEU A 90 -12.40 5.44 2.82
C LEU A 90 -11.67 6.78 2.73
N SER A 91 -10.96 7.19 3.78
CA SER A 91 -10.15 8.41 3.76
C SER A 91 -9.22 8.42 2.55
N TYR A 92 -9.28 9.51 1.77
CA TYR A 92 -8.51 9.71 0.54
C TYR A 92 -8.79 8.73 -0.61
N GLY A 93 -9.85 7.92 -0.51
CA GLY A 93 -10.22 6.89 -1.49
C GLY A 93 -10.32 7.36 -2.94
N ASN A 94 -10.71 8.63 -3.14
CA ASN A 94 -10.88 9.25 -4.46
C ASN A 94 -9.79 10.26 -4.81
N ASP A 95 -8.81 10.49 -3.93
CA ASP A 95 -7.83 11.58 -4.08
C ASP A 95 -6.56 11.11 -4.84
N TRP A 96 -6.46 9.82 -5.14
CA TRP A 96 -5.35 9.25 -5.89
C TRP A 96 -5.41 9.60 -7.37
N VAL A 97 -4.34 10.19 -7.88
CA VAL A 97 -4.18 10.54 -9.30
C VAL A 97 -3.38 9.47 -10.05
N ASN A 98 -3.59 9.33 -11.35
CA ASN A 98 -2.77 8.45 -12.18
C ASN A 98 -1.34 9.03 -12.29
N ALA A 99 -0.33 8.20 -11.99
CA ALA A 99 1.09 8.54 -12.12
C ALA A 99 1.82 7.70 -13.19
N GLY A 100 1.19 6.65 -13.71
CA GLY A 100 1.71 5.79 -14.77
C GLY A 100 0.76 4.64 -15.09
N GLY A 101 0.69 4.25 -16.36
CA GLY A 101 -0.06 3.07 -16.81
C GLY A 101 -1.52 3.02 -16.35
N SER A 102 -2.00 1.81 -16.04
CA SER A 102 -3.37 1.55 -15.58
C SER A 102 -3.36 0.57 -14.42
N PHE A 103 -3.56 1.07 -13.20
CA PHE A 103 -3.69 0.24 -12.01
C PHE A 103 -5.04 -0.47 -12.04
N ALA A 104 -5.04 -1.79 -11.98
CA ALA A 104 -6.23 -2.63 -11.99
C ALA A 104 -5.89 -4.00 -11.40
N LEU A 105 -6.55 -4.35 -10.29
CA LEU A 105 -6.29 -5.60 -9.61
C LEU A 105 -7.01 -6.77 -10.28
N SER A 106 -6.32 -7.90 -10.37
CA SER A 106 -6.86 -9.12 -10.97
C SER A 106 -7.54 -10.04 -9.95
N THR A 107 -8.67 -10.66 -10.33
CA THR A 107 -9.27 -11.81 -9.62
C THR A 107 -8.54 -13.12 -9.90
N SER A 108 -7.37 -13.07 -10.56
CA SER A 108 -6.42 -14.18 -10.64
C SER A 108 -5.22 -13.98 -9.70
N GLY A 109 -5.30 -12.97 -8.83
CA GLY A 109 -4.24 -12.55 -7.91
C GLY A 109 -3.37 -11.45 -8.49
N ASP A 110 -2.91 -10.57 -7.61
CA ASP A 110 -2.04 -9.45 -7.91
C ASP A 110 -1.08 -9.15 -6.74
N THR A 111 -0.18 -8.19 -6.93
CA THR A 111 0.62 -7.61 -5.85
C THR A 111 0.35 -6.12 -5.75
N VAL A 112 0.32 -5.58 -4.53
CA VAL A 112 0.21 -4.15 -4.29
C VAL A 112 1.42 -3.72 -3.48
N ILE A 113 2.16 -2.74 -3.99
CA ILE A 113 3.31 -2.15 -3.28
C ILE A 113 3.06 -0.66 -3.08
N LEU A 114 3.19 -0.22 -1.83
CA LEU A 114 3.14 1.17 -1.42
C LEU A 114 4.56 1.67 -1.12
N TYR A 115 4.94 2.78 -1.73
CA TYR A 115 6.26 3.38 -1.56
C TYR A 115 6.19 4.90 -1.63
N CYS A 116 7.26 5.56 -1.20
CA CYS A 116 7.55 6.95 -1.51
C CYS A 116 8.99 7.07 -2.03
N LEU A 117 9.40 8.28 -2.39
CA LEU A 117 10.76 8.54 -2.86
C LEU A 117 11.56 9.33 -1.81
N SER A 118 12.82 8.97 -1.60
CA SER A 118 13.75 9.78 -0.82
C SER A 118 14.06 11.11 -1.51
N ASP A 119 14.78 12.01 -0.83
CA ASP A 119 15.28 13.26 -1.44
C ASP A 119 16.25 13.01 -2.62
N THR A 120 16.79 11.80 -2.73
CA THR A 120 17.66 11.34 -3.84
C THR A 120 16.91 10.55 -4.91
N ASN A 121 15.59 10.47 -4.84
CA ASN A 121 14.70 9.67 -5.70
C ASN A 121 14.89 8.14 -5.58
N ASP A 122 15.41 7.66 -4.45
CA ASP A 122 15.45 6.22 -4.18
C ASP A 122 14.10 5.73 -3.66
N TYR A 123 13.71 4.51 -4.03
CA TYR A 123 12.48 3.89 -3.54
C TYR A 123 12.58 3.58 -2.04
N VAL A 124 11.63 4.12 -1.27
CA VAL A 124 11.40 3.73 0.12
C VAL A 124 10.08 2.96 0.17
N HIS A 125 10.19 1.64 0.30
CA HIS A 125 9.04 0.76 0.36
C HIS A 125 8.45 0.78 1.77
N LEU A 126 7.15 1.02 1.85
CA LEU A 126 6.42 1.14 3.12
C LEU A 126 5.63 -0.14 3.40
N ALA A 127 4.91 -0.62 2.38
CA ALA A 127 4.07 -1.81 2.49
C ALA A 127 4.08 -2.63 1.19
N ALA A 128 3.87 -3.93 1.32
CA ALA A 128 3.63 -4.83 0.20
C ALA A 128 2.56 -5.88 0.56
N PHE A 129 1.70 -6.19 -0.40
CA PHE A 129 0.67 -7.20 -0.26
C PHE A 129 0.68 -8.10 -1.51
N SER A 130 0.51 -9.41 -1.32
CA SER A 130 0.37 -10.37 -2.40
C SER A 130 -0.89 -11.20 -2.20
N SER A 131 -1.77 -11.20 -3.20
CA SER A 131 -2.92 -12.11 -3.30
C SER A 131 -2.66 -13.31 -4.20
N THR A 132 -1.40 -13.61 -4.55
CA THR A 132 -1.05 -14.67 -5.52
C THR A 132 -0.44 -15.91 -4.87
N GLY A 133 -0.15 -15.88 -3.57
CA GLY A 133 0.44 -16.99 -2.82
C GLY A 133 1.88 -16.80 -2.39
N GLY A 134 2.52 -15.68 -2.71
CA GLY A 134 3.88 -15.40 -2.27
C GLY A 134 4.61 -14.34 -3.10
N TRP A 135 5.93 -14.33 -2.94
CA TRP A 135 6.85 -13.43 -3.63
C TRP A 135 7.90 -14.24 -4.39
N GLU A 136 8.26 -13.76 -5.56
CA GLU A 136 9.32 -14.36 -6.37
C GLU A 136 10.71 -14.03 -5.82
N SER A 137 11.71 -14.80 -6.24
CA SER A 137 13.11 -14.46 -5.96
C SER A 137 13.49 -13.17 -6.68
N PRO A 138 14.21 -12.22 -6.04
CA PRO A 138 14.69 -11.02 -6.72
C PRO A 138 15.74 -11.36 -7.78
N GLY A 139 15.86 -10.52 -8.81
CA GLY A 139 16.88 -10.66 -9.86
C GLY A 139 16.63 -11.75 -10.91
N LEU A 140 15.42 -12.33 -10.97
CA LEU A 140 15.01 -13.13 -12.11
C LEU A 140 15.06 -12.33 -13.42
N PRO A 141 15.16 -12.99 -14.59
CA PRO A 141 14.98 -12.33 -15.88
C PRO A 141 13.71 -11.47 -15.89
N GLU A 142 13.80 -10.27 -16.46
CA GLU A 142 12.71 -9.29 -16.41
C GLU A 142 11.38 -9.89 -16.91
N ALA A 143 11.42 -10.68 -17.98
CA ALA A 143 10.27 -11.36 -18.60
C ALA A 143 9.54 -12.36 -17.68
N ASP A 144 10.15 -12.80 -16.59
CA ASP A 144 9.56 -13.72 -15.62
C ASP A 144 8.71 -12.98 -14.56
N TYR A 145 8.89 -11.65 -14.44
CA TYR A 145 7.97 -10.78 -13.71
C TYR A 145 6.84 -10.34 -14.66
N ARG A 146 5.65 -10.85 -14.38
CA ARG A 146 4.40 -10.68 -15.11
C ARG A 146 3.40 -9.89 -14.25
N THR A 147 2.16 -9.80 -14.72
CA THR A 147 1.05 -9.07 -14.09
C THR A 147 0.43 -9.78 -12.88
N SER A 148 1.12 -10.74 -12.28
CA SER A 148 0.58 -11.59 -11.21
C SER A 148 1.66 -12.09 -10.27
N ASN A 149 2.88 -11.57 -10.38
CA ASN A 149 3.97 -11.96 -9.52
C ASN A 149 4.98 -10.82 -9.41
N SER A 150 5.59 -10.72 -8.24
CA SER A 150 6.57 -9.69 -7.92
C SER A 150 7.60 -10.29 -6.98
N ALA A 151 8.84 -9.79 -7.03
CA ALA A 151 9.74 -9.98 -5.91
C ALA A 151 9.28 -9.09 -4.73
N LEU A 152 9.62 -9.50 -3.51
CA LEU A 152 9.45 -8.64 -2.34
C LEU A 152 10.63 -7.65 -2.28
N PRO A 153 10.40 -6.33 -2.16
CA PRO A 153 11.47 -5.41 -1.80
C PRO A 153 12.18 -5.85 -0.52
N SER A 154 13.51 -5.95 -0.56
CA SER A 154 14.29 -6.56 0.54
C SER A 154 14.11 -5.83 1.88
N SER A 155 13.82 -4.53 1.86
CA SER A 155 13.53 -3.73 3.05
C SER A 155 12.26 -4.18 3.78
N LEU A 156 11.35 -4.91 3.12
CA LEU A 156 10.08 -5.40 3.68
C LEU A 156 10.14 -6.86 4.15
N SER A 157 11.33 -7.46 4.19
CA SER A 157 11.50 -8.90 4.51
C SER A 157 11.18 -9.26 5.97
N SER A 158 11.23 -8.29 6.89
CA SER A 158 10.91 -8.50 8.32
C SER A 158 9.57 -7.91 8.74
N VAL A 159 9.15 -6.79 8.16
CA VAL A 159 7.92 -6.04 8.47
C VAL A 159 7.43 -5.34 7.20
N GLY A 160 6.16 -4.93 7.16
CA GLY A 160 5.63 -4.22 5.99
C GLY A 160 5.17 -5.14 4.86
N THR A 161 5.01 -6.44 5.10
CA THR A 161 4.54 -7.38 4.07
C THR A 161 3.43 -8.29 4.57
N THR A 162 2.51 -8.64 3.68
CA THR A 162 1.53 -9.71 3.87
C THR A 162 1.39 -10.47 2.57
N ALA A 163 1.58 -11.79 2.60
CA ALA A 163 1.31 -12.65 1.46
C ALA A 163 0.21 -13.63 1.84
N LEU A 164 -0.88 -13.62 1.08
CA LEU A 164 -1.95 -14.58 1.21
C LEU A 164 -1.87 -15.57 0.03
N GLY A 165 -2.40 -16.78 0.23
CA GLY A 165 -2.77 -17.65 -0.89
C GLY A 165 -3.71 -16.92 -1.87
N HIS A 166 -3.91 -17.50 -3.07
CA HIS A 166 -4.81 -16.90 -4.05
C HIS A 166 -6.15 -16.49 -3.44
N VAL A 167 -6.45 -15.19 -3.47
CA VAL A 167 -7.69 -14.63 -2.93
C VAL A 167 -8.07 -13.33 -3.64
N ASP A 168 -9.34 -13.17 -4.00
CA ASP A 168 -9.80 -11.93 -4.66
C ASP A 168 -10.01 -10.80 -3.64
N ASN A 169 -10.65 -11.13 -2.52
CA ASN A 169 -11.01 -10.18 -1.47
C ASN A 169 -10.48 -10.63 -0.13
N SER A 170 -9.85 -9.72 0.60
CA SER A 170 -9.26 -10.01 1.89
C SER A 170 -9.30 -8.80 2.81
N LYS A 171 -9.45 -9.09 4.10
CA LYS A 171 -9.52 -8.08 5.14
C LYS A 171 -8.87 -8.60 6.40
N TYR A 172 -8.04 -7.77 7.03
CA TYR A 172 -7.51 -8.02 8.36
C TYR A 172 -8.63 -8.00 9.42
N ASP A 173 -8.61 -8.99 10.32
CA ASP A 173 -9.57 -9.20 11.42
C ASP A 173 -8.89 -9.33 12.79
N GLY A 174 -7.58 -9.10 12.86
CA GLY A 174 -6.84 -9.13 14.12
C GLY A 174 -7.00 -7.86 14.96
N ASP A 175 -6.16 -7.75 15.99
CA ASP A 175 -6.18 -6.61 16.89
C ASP A 175 -5.86 -5.29 16.17
N THR A 176 -6.63 -4.25 16.51
CA THR A 176 -6.44 -2.87 16.02
C THR A 176 -5.90 -1.94 17.11
N PHE A 177 -5.34 -2.51 18.17
CA PHE A 177 -4.79 -1.84 19.32
C PHE A 177 -3.49 -2.53 19.73
N GLY A 178 -2.44 -1.76 19.98
CA GLY A 178 -1.16 -2.25 20.47
C GLY A 178 0.00 -1.35 20.03
N THR A 179 1.23 -1.77 20.32
CA THR A 179 2.42 -1.11 19.80
C THR A 179 2.53 -1.28 18.28
N LYS A 180 3.33 -0.42 17.64
CA LYS A 180 3.61 -0.54 16.22
C LYS A 180 4.13 -1.93 15.84
N GLU A 181 5.07 -2.47 16.61
CA GLU A 181 5.67 -3.78 16.37
C GLU A 181 4.65 -4.92 16.49
N GLU A 182 3.77 -4.87 17.48
CA GLU A 182 2.68 -5.85 17.64
C GLU A 182 1.71 -5.81 16.47
N LEU A 183 1.30 -4.60 16.04
CA LEU A 183 0.41 -4.43 14.89
C LEU A 183 1.07 -4.87 13.58
N GLN A 184 2.36 -4.59 13.37
CA GLN A 184 3.11 -5.08 12.20
C GLN A 184 3.12 -6.61 12.15
N GLN A 185 3.40 -7.27 13.28
CA GLN A 185 3.41 -8.73 13.37
C GLN A 185 2.01 -9.32 13.15
N ALA A 186 0.98 -8.72 13.73
CA ALA A 186 -0.39 -9.19 13.59
C ALA A 186 -0.88 -9.02 12.14
N ILE A 187 -0.71 -7.85 11.52
CA ILE A 187 -1.14 -7.62 10.14
C ILE A 187 -0.37 -8.52 9.16
N GLY A 188 0.92 -8.75 9.40
CA GLY A 188 1.74 -9.67 8.60
C GLY A 188 1.35 -11.15 8.72
N ASN A 189 0.57 -11.53 9.75
CA ASN A 189 0.14 -12.91 9.97
C ASN A 189 -1.14 -13.23 9.19
N SER A 190 -1.02 -14.12 8.19
CA SER A 190 -2.11 -14.53 7.31
C SER A 190 -3.30 -15.24 7.99
N ASP A 191 -3.14 -15.66 9.26
CA ASP A 191 -4.20 -16.27 10.07
C ASP A 191 -5.21 -15.24 10.59
N TYR A 192 -4.83 -13.96 10.65
CA TYR A 192 -5.70 -12.85 11.05
C TYR A 192 -6.41 -12.18 9.87
N TRP A 193 -6.64 -12.92 8.79
CA TRP A 193 -7.28 -12.38 7.58
C TRP A 193 -8.48 -13.22 7.16
N SER A 194 -9.65 -12.60 7.05
CA SER A 194 -10.77 -13.14 6.27
C SER A 194 -10.49 -13.03 4.78
N LYS A 195 -10.96 -14.03 4.04
CA LYS A 195 -10.66 -14.25 2.62
C LYS A 195 -11.93 -14.69 1.90
N SER A 196 -12.16 -14.16 0.70
CA SER A 196 -13.30 -14.55 -0.14
C SER A 196 -13.00 -14.32 -1.63
N ASN A 197 -13.43 -15.26 -2.47
CA ASN A 197 -13.35 -15.14 -3.95
C ASN A 197 -14.69 -14.74 -4.58
N SER A 198 -15.59 -14.13 -3.80
CA SER A 198 -16.93 -13.77 -4.28
C SER A 198 -17.58 -12.63 -3.51
N GLU A 199 -17.25 -12.51 -2.23
CA GLU A 199 -17.79 -11.45 -1.36
C GLU A 199 -16.70 -10.43 -1.08
N ARG A 200 -16.96 -9.18 -1.48
CA ARG A 200 -16.13 -8.03 -1.14
C ARG A 200 -16.28 -7.68 0.34
N PHE A 201 -15.19 -7.28 0.97
CA PHE A 201 -15.22 -6.76 2.34
C PHE A 201 -15.47 -5.26 2.38
N SER A 202 -16.26 -4.80 3.34
CA SER A 202 -16.52 -3.37 3.56
C SER A 202 -15.48 -2.76 4.51
N ILE A 203 -14.98 -1.58 4.17
CA ILE A 203 -14.13 -0.78 5.07
C ILE A 203 -14.85 -0.39 6.36
N SER A 204 -16.17 -0.23 6.32
CA SER A 204 -17.00 0.12 7.48
C SER A 204 -17.00 -0.93 8.58
N SER A 205 -16.38 -2.10 8.35
CA SER A 205 -16.21 -3.15 9.35
C SER A 205 -15.00 -2.93 10.25
N PHE A 206 -14.07 -2.04 9.90
CA PHE A 206 -13.05 -1.59 10.83
C PHE A 206 -13.66 -0.57 11.80
N ALA A 207 -13.24 -0.60 13.07
CA ALA A 207 -13.36 0.58 13.91
C ALA A 207 -12.68 1.74 13.16
N SER A 208 -13.22 2.95 13.25
CA SER A 208 -12.80 4.09 12.40
C SER A 208 -11.29 4.41 12.44
N SER A 209 -10.53 3.83 13.36
CA SER A 209 -9.07 3.93 13.45
C SER A 209 -8.46 2.75 14.22
N PHE A 210 -7.16 2.53 14.03
CA PHE A 210 -6.31 1.76 14.93
C PHE A 210 -5.83 2.65 16.09
N THR A 211 -5.43 2.04 17.20
CA THR A 211 -4.74 2.71 18.31
C THR A 211 -3.31 2.21 18.39
N VAL A 212 -2.36 3.06 18.01
CA VAL A 212 -0.93 2.77 18.08
C VAL A 212 -0.40 3.29 19.42
N GLU A 213 -0.01 2.39 20.31
CA GLU A 213 0.52 2.75 21.62
C GLU A 213 1.98 3.22 21.51
N PRO A 214 2.38 4.21 22.34
CA PRO A 214 3.78 4.57 22.47
C PRO A 214 4.58 3.41 23.08
N VAL A 215 5.85 3.30 22.69
CA VAL A 215 6.82 2.36 23.27
C VAL A 215 7.41 2.92 24.56
#